data_AF-A0A839DP65-F1
#
_entry.id   AF-A0A839DP65-F1
#
_cell.length_a   1.000
_cell.length_b   1.000
_cell.length_c   1.000
_cell.angle_alpha   90.00
_cell.angle_beta   90.00
_cell.angle_gamma   90.00
#
_symmetry.space_group_name_H-M   'P 1'
#
loop_
_entity.id
_entity.type
_entity.pdbx_description
1 polymer ?
#
loop_
_entity_poly.entity_id
_entity_poly.type
_entity_poly.pdbx_seq_one_letter_code
_entity_poly.pdbx_strand_id
1 'polypeptide(L)'
;MRVFGKLLVTITGAALLAGGTLTAAPGVAQAAPQEGIGHEIRPGQPYGDRDRPSDWLGSYMVDGEQVWCVQFALKAPDSDEAYEPGDVLKTKWGTAIPDDTAANISYLLLRYGDTESADEAAALAHLLHSWTAAPRTPEDLDRKNDFREIAYDVEKHFAKLPGGAKDAVERLREDAEANRGPWQASLTEPEDEQVIGESAEWTLRVTQRDGDGVGGVPVELDATDAEVEGLSDDGTVTTPADGGPVKLRVTPTGPNPEVTGTLAAPAERPYVREAVHKPGTTQRVVSTGGEQQLTVEAATTAVTAPGVVEISKIDSQSRDGIAGVKLRVTGPDEKTPATEQDGTELVGPEGEPLVVTTGSDGTATVPELRTPQEVCVVETAPAKGYGEAFDPAAPPSACGTLKPGETLALELVNKPNTPSVPITIPAGDTTVAAGDVPSGDSGDGGAPLGLFGLGGGLLLTGAVGGGVLLRRRRFETGRQR
;
A
#
# COMPACT_ATOMS: atom_id res chain seq x y z
N MET A 1 25.64 26.37 46.38
CA MET A 1 25.61 27.56 47.26
C MET A 1 24.18 28.10 47.32
N ARG A 2 23.69 28.57 48.48
CA ARG A 2 22.36 29.21 48.70
C ARG A 2 21.15 28.28 48.38
N VAL A 3 20.32 27.75 49.29
CA VAL A 3 19.71 28.18 50.58
C VAL A 3 18.45 29.05 50.38
N PHE A 4 17.40 28.73 51.17
CA PHE A 4 16.01 29.24 51.22
C PHE A 4 15.01 28.67 50.18
N GLY A 5 13.77 28.27 50.55
CA GLY A 5 13.29 27.89 51.90
C GLY A 5 11.76 27.87 52.15
N LYS A 6 11.35 26.97 53.07
CA LYS A 6 10.17 27.00 53.99
C LYS A 6 8.76 26.50 53.57
N LEU A 7 8.32 25.47 54.32
CA LEU A 7 7.04 25.21 55.01
C LEU A 7 5.68 25.13 54.25
N LEU A 8 5.04 23.97 54.44
CA LEU A 8 3.63 23.79 54.89
C LEU A 8 3.59 22.40 55.59
N VAL A 9 3.78 22.33 56.92
CA VAL A 9 2.77 22.41 57.99
C VAL A 9 1.79 21.22 57.98
N THR A 10 2.12 20.22 58.80
CA THR A 10 1.25 19.11 59.20
C THR A 10 0.21 19.59 60.22
N ILE A 11 -1.03 19.11 60.13
CA ILE A 11 -2.01 19.21 61.23
C ILE A 11 -2.59 17.82 61.49
N THR A 12 -2.37 17.31 62.70
CA THR A 12 -2.98 16.08 63.20
C THR A 12 -4.19 16.45 64.06
N GLY A 13 -5.36 15.85 63.78
CA GLY A 13 -6.56 16.02 64.58
C GLY A 13 -7.30 14.69 64.70
N ALA A 14 -7.34 14.12 65.91
CA ALA A 14 -7.98 12.83 66.17
C ALA A 14 -9.14 13.00 67.16
N ALA A 15 -10.28 12.38 66.88
CA ALA A 15 -11.40 12.29 67.82
C ALA A 15 -12.29 11.06 67.57
N LEU A 16 -12.46 10.28 68.64
CA LEU A 16 -13.66 9.51 69.02
C LEU A 16 -14.26 8.48 68.03
N LEU A 17 -13.99 7.21 68.36
CA LEU A 17 -14.92 6.10 68.11
C LEU A 17 -16.24 6.31 68.86
N ALA A 18 -17.37 6.11 68.18
CA ALA A 18 -18.68 5.85 68.79
C ALA A 18 -19.35 4.71 68.02
N GLY A 19 -19.69 3.62 68.71
CA GLY A 19 -20.19 2.40 68.09
C GLY A 19 -21.68 2.49 67.73
N GLY A 20 -22.01 2.20 66.47
CA GLY A 20 -23.38 2.00 66.00
C GLY A 20 -23.42 0.83 65.03
N THR A 21 -23.61 -0.39 65.54
CA THR A 21 -23.70 -1.61 64.72
C THR A 21 -25.06 -1.70 64.01
N LEU A 22 -25.23 -0.88 62.98
CA LEU A 22 -26.15 -1.21 61.91
C LEU A 22 -25.62 -2.46 61.22
N THR A 23 -26.27 -3.60 61.46
CA THR A 23 -26.11 -4.79 60.64
C THR A 23 -26.72 -4.50 59.27
N ALA A 24 -25.96 -3.81 58.42
CA ALA A 24 -26.18 -3.86 56.99
C ALA A 24 -25.99 -5.32 56.57
N ALA A 25 -27.11 -6.05 56.47
CA ALA A 25 -27.13 -7.25 55.66
C ALA A 25 -26.63 -6.84 54.28
N PRO A 26 -25.67 -7.56 53.67
CA PRO A 26 -25.26 -7.27 52.30
C PRO A 26 -26.51 -7.45 51.44
N GLY A 27 -27.08 -6.34 50.99
CA GLY A 27 -28.09 -6.36 49.96
C GLY A 27 -27.42 -6.93 48.74
N VAL A 28 -27.72 -8.20 48.42
CA VAL A 28 -27.48 -8.74 47.10
C VAL A 28 -28.31 -7.89 46.15
N ALA A 29 -27.66 -6.87 45.59
CA ALA A 29 -28.13 -6.18 44.41
C ALA A 29 -28.26 -7.27 43.35
N GLN A 30 -29.50 -7.68 43.08
CA GLN A 30 -29.73 -8.57 41.96
C GLN A 30 -29.44 -7.75 40.71
N ALA A 31 -28.35 -8.09 40.03
CA ALA A 31 -28.02 -7.60 38.72
C ALA A 31 -29.29 -7.60 37.85
N ALA A 32 -29.66 -6.42 37.38
CA ALA A 32 -30.71 -6.29 36.38
C ALA A 32 -30.10 -6.58 35.00
N PRO A 33 -30.90 -7.00 34.02
CA PRO A 33 -30.49 -6.93 32.63
C PRO A 33 -30.08 -5.51 32.26
N GLN A 34 -28.89 -5.35 31.71
CA GLN A 34 -28.47 -4.08 31.12
C GLN A 34 -28.89 -4.10 29.64
N GLU A 35 -30.09 -3.60 29.38
CA GLU A 35 -30.57 -3.31 28.02
C GLU A 35 -29.64 -2.29 27.35
N GLY A 36 -29.29 -2.54 26.09
CA GLY A 36 -28.39 -1.71 25.29
C GLY A 36 -29.15 -0.74 24.39
N ILE A 37 -29.02 -0.93 23.09
CA ILE A 37 -29.62 -0.09 22.04
C ILE A 37 -30.79 -0.86 21.40
N GLY A 38 -31.93 -0.19 21.18
CA GLY A 38 -33.15 -0.83 20.67
C GLY A 38 -34.45 -0.15 21.09
N HIS A 39 -35.55 -0.90 21.03
CA HIS A 39 -36.92 -0.43 21.32
C HIS A 39 -37.70 -1.38 22.23
N GLU A 40 -38.46 -0.81 23.17
CA GLU A 40 -39.38 -1.54 24.04
C GLU A 40 -40.78 -1.63 23.38
N ILE A 41 -41.23 -2.82 23.01
CA ILE A 41 -42.59 -3.02 22.47
C ILE A 41 -43.62 -3.17 23.58
N ARG A 42 -44.77 -2.49 23.48
CA ARG A 42 -45.84 -2.49 24.51
C ARG A 42 -47.22 -2.77 23.92
N PRO A 43 -48.07 -3.62 24.54
CA PRO A 43 -47.70 -4.63 25.55
C PRO A 43 -46.79 -5.70 24.95
N GLY A 44 -46.19 -6.56 25.78
CA GLY A 44 -45.40 -7.69 25.28
C GLY A 44 -46.25 -8.85 24.71
N GLN A 45 -45.61 -9.97 24.39
CA GLN A 45 -46.24 -11.25 24.10
C GLN A 45 -46.58 -11.97 25.41
N PRO A 46 -47.86 -12.30 25.66
CA PRO A 46 -48.24 -13.02 26.88
C PRO A 46 -47.82 -14.49 26.81
N TYR A 47 -47.32 -15.03 27.92
CA TYR A 47 -46.95 -16.44 28.08
C TYR A 47 -47.02 -16.89 29.55
N GLY A 48 -47.14 -18.18 29.81
CA GLY A 48 -47.43 -18.75 31.14
C GLY A 48 -48.73 -18.20 31.74
N ASP A 49 -49.75 -18.01 30.89
CA ASP A 49 -51.02 -17.32 31.15
C ASP A 49 -50.94 -15.86 31.61
N ARG A 50 -49.76 -15.25 31.61
CA ARG A 50 -49.52 -13.88 32.10
C ARG A 50 -49.35 -12.88 30.97
N ASP A 51 -49.99 -11.73 31.11
CA ASP A 51 -49.70 -10.55 30.29
C ASP A 51 -48.30 -10.01 30.62
N ARG A 52 -47.61 -9.52 29.58
CA ARG A 52 -46.30 -8.87 29.70
C ARG A 52 -46.47 -7.36 29.50
N PRO A 53 -45.90 -6.51 30.38
CA PRO A 53 -45.98 -5.06 30.21
C PRO A 53 -45.28 -4.63 28.91
N SER A 54 -44.20 -5.34 28.57
CA SER A 54 -43.37 -5.12 27.40
C SER A 54 -42.52 -6.36 27.10
N ASP A 55 -41.91 -6.36 25.91
CA ASP A 55 -40.67 -7.08 25.62
C ASP A 55 -39.64 -6.07 25.04
N TRP A 56 -38.36 -6.33 25.22
CA TRP A 56 -37.27 -5.55 24.62
C TRP A 56 -36.88 -6.16 23.27
N LEU A 57 -36.72 -5.32 22.23
CA LEU A 57 -36.12 -5.68 20.96
C LEU A 57 -34.90 -4.79 20.73
N GLY A 58 -33.72 -5.34 20.97
CA GLY A 58 -32.45 -4.64 20.88
C GLY A 58 -31.31 -5.48 21.41
N SER A 59 -30.17 -4.84 21.60
CA SER A 59 -29.00 -5.43 22.22
C SER A 59 -29.07 -5.41 23.75
N TYR A 60 -28.12 -6.12 24.37
CA TYR A 60 -27.81 -6.08 25.80
C TYR A 60 -26.32 -5.81 25.98
N MET A 61 -25.91 -5.35 27.16
CA MET A 61 -24.51 -5.22 27.54
C MET A 61 -24.10 -6.36 28.46
N VAL A 62 -23.00 -7.04 28.13
CA VAL A 62 -22.36 -8.10 28.94
C VAL A 62 -20.86 -7.82 28.97
N ASP A 63 -20.24 -7.76 30.15
CA ASP A 63 -18.80 -7.44 30.33
C ASP A 63 -18.34 -6.11 29.66
N GLY A 64 -19.27 -5.24 29.25
CA GLY A 64 -19.02 -4.00 28.50
C GLY A 64 -19.14 -4.14 26.97
N GLU A 65 -19.38 -5.35 26.48
CA GLU A 65 -19.56 -5.73 25.06
C GLU A 65 -21.05 -5.69 24.67
N GLN A 66 -21.35 -5.31 23.42
CA GLN A 66 -22.70 -5.37 22.87
C GLN A 66 -23.04 -6.82 22.44
N VAL A 67 -24.12 -7.38 22.97
CA VAL A 67 -24.55 -8.77 22.69
C VAL A 67 -26.03 -8.86 22.33
N TRP A 68 -26.36 -9.85 21.51
CA TRP A 68 -27.69 -10.10 20.96
C TRP A 68 -28.27 -11.42 21.48
N CYS A 69 -29.50 -11.37 21.97
CA CYS A 69 -30.21 -12.53 22.48
C CYS A 69 -30.77 -13.40 21.34
N VAL A 70 -30.56 -14.73 21.40
CA VAL A 70 -30.98 -15.66 20.34
C VAL A 70 -32.00 -16.73 20.78
N GLN A 71 -32.63 -16.58 21.95
CA GLN A 71 -33.62 -17.53 22.48
C GLN A 71 -34.75 -16.84 23.23
N PHE A 72 -35.65 -16.19 22.46
CA PHE A 72 -36.82 -15.45 22.96
C PHE A 72 -37.49 -16.06 24.21
N ALA A 73 -37.92 -15.19 25.12
CA ALA A 73 -38.51 -15.47 26.44
C ALA A 73 -37.61 -16.17 27.48
N LEU A 74 -36.43 -16.74 27.13
CA LEU A 74 -35.43 -17.07 28.15
C LEU A 74 -34.97 -15.79 28.89
N LYS A 75 -34.48 -15.93 30.13
CA LYS A 75 -34.05 -14.79 30.95
C LYS A 75 -32.92 -14.05 30.23
N ALA A 76 -33.03 -12.73 30.06
CA ALA A 76 -31.95 -11.89 29.53
C ALA A 76 -30.63 -12.07 30.33
N PRO A 77 -29.45 -11.79 29.74
CA PRO A 77 -28.23 -11.58 30.52
C PRO A 77 -28.50 -10.60 31.68
N ASP A 78 -27.85 -10.82 32.82
CA ASP A 78 -27.73 -9.80 33.86
C ASP A 78 -26.25 -9.37 33.96
N SER A 79 -25.96 -8.20 34.55
CA SER A 79 -24.61 -7.60 34.55
C SER A 79 -23.50 -8.46 35.19
N ASP A 80 -23.87 -9.53 35.90
CA ASP A 80 -22.97 -10.39 36.67
C ASP A 80 -22.92 -11.83 36.08
N GLU A 81 -23.67 -12.10 35.00
CA GLU A 81 -23.74 -13.41 34.34
C GLU A 81 -22.56 -13.57 33.36
N ALA A 82 -21.52 -14.29 33.78
CA ALA A 82 -20.39 -14.65 32.92
C ALA A 82 -20.82 -15.58 31.77
N TYR A 83 -20.19 -15.40 30.59
CA TYR A 83 -20.49 -16.13 29.35
C TYR A 83 -19.25 -16.77 28.73
N GLU A 84 -19.29 -18.08 28.49
CA GLU A 84 -18.22 -18.87 27.86
C GLU A 84 -18.53 -19.23 26.39
N PRO A 85 -17.52 -19.53 25.55
CA PRO A 85 -17.74 -19.95 24.16
C PRO A 85 -18.57 -21.24 24.07
N GLY A 86 -19.56 -21.25 23.18
CA GLY A 86 -20.54 -22.32 23.05
C GLY A 86 -20.58 -22.98 21.68
N ASP A 87 -21.69 -23.67 21.45
CA ASP A 87 -21.98 -24.41 20.22
C ASP A 87 -22.20 -23.50 18.99
N VAL A 88 -22.18 -24.11 17.80
CA VAL A 88 -22.77 -23.49 16.58
C VAL A 88 -24.23 -23.11 16.85
N LEU A 89 -24.64 -21.94 16.36
CA LEU A 89 -26.00 -21.44 16.55
C LEU A 89 -27.06 -22.43 16.02
N LYS A 90 -28.02 -22.72 16.89
CA LYS A 90 -29.18 -23.60 16.70
C LYS A 90 -30.42 -22.82 17.08
N THR A 91 -31.57 -23.21 16.55
CA THR A 91 -32.86 -22.65 16.97
C THR A 91 -33.09 -22.86 18.48
N LYS A 92 -34.05 -22.13 19.05
CA LYS A 92 -34.59 -22.35 20.40
C LYS A 92 -34.99 -23.82 20.64
N TRP A 93 -35.38 -24.52 19.58
CA TRP A 93 -35.79 -25.93 19.57
C TRP A 93 -34.63 -26.93 19.46
N GLY A 94 -33.38 -26.46 19.41
CA GLY A 94 -32.17 -27.28 19.27
C GLY A 94 -31.89 -27.77 17.84
N THR A 95 -32.71 -27.40 16.85
CA THR A 95 -32.47 -27.77 15.45
C THR A 95 -31.36 -26.91 14.85
N ALA A 96 -30.63 -27.45 13.87
CA ALA A 96 -29.76 -26.64 13.03
C ALA A 96 -30.58 -25.54 12.32
N ILE A 97 -29.97 -24.37 12.13
CA ILE A 97 -30.50 -23.30 11.28
C ILE A 97 -30.14 -23.62 9.81
N PRO A 98 -31.00 -23.35 8.81
CA PRO A 98 -30.66 -23.51 7.39
C PRO A 98 -29.44 -22.67 7.01
N ASP A 99 -28.64 -23.15 6.06
CA ASP A 99 -27.31 -22.58 5.82
C ASP A 99 -27.37 -21.14 5.26
N ASP A 100 -28.31 -20.84 4.35
CA ASP A 100 -28.57 -19.46 3.88
C ASP A 100 -28.95 -18.53 5.04
N THR A 101 -29.76 -19.03 5.98
CA THR A 101 -30.18 -18.26 7.17
C THR A 101 -29.03 -18.09 8.16
N ALA A 102 -28.14 -19.07 8.31
CA ALA A 102 -26.91 -18.95 9.09
C ALA A 102 -25.97 -17.90 8.48
N ALA A 103 -25.81 -17.90 7.15
CA ALA A 103 -25.00 -16.92 6.42
C ALA A 103 -25.58 -15.50 6.48
N ASN A 104 -26.92 -15.34 6.38
CA ASN A 104 -27.60 -14.07 6.64
C ASN A 104 -27.29 -13.55 8.06
N ILE A 105 -27.34 -14.42 9.08
CA ILE A 105 -27.04 -14.05 10.48
C ILE A 105 -25.58 -13.65 10.63
N SER A 106 -24.63 -14.44 10.11
CA SER A 106 -23.20 -14.11 10.14
C SER A 106 -22.92 -12.73 9.55
N TYR A 107 -23.48 -12.45 8.37
CA TYR A 107 -23.35 -11.14 7.71
C TYR A 107 -23.92 -10.00 8.55
N LEU A 108 -25.12 -10.17 9.10
CA LEU A 108 -25.74 -9.10 9.90
C LEU A 108 -25.02 -8.83 11.22
N LEU A 109 -24.40 -9.85 11.84
CA LEU A 109 -23.56 -9.64 13.02
C LEU A 109 -22.26 -8.90 12.66
N LEU A 110 -21.64 -9.23 11.53
CA LEU A 110 -20.45 -8.52 11.01
C LEU A 110 -20.73 -7.05 10.65
N ARG A 111 -21.92 -6.73 10.11
CA ARG A 111 -22.22 -5.41 9.54
C ARG A 111 -23.06 -4.48 10.40
N TYR A 112 -23.82 -5.04 11.34
CA TYR A 112 -24.76 -4.29 12.18
C TYR A 112 -24.72 -4.72 13.66
N GLY A 113 -23.84 -5.65 14.05
CA GLY A 113 -23.73 -6.14 15.43
C GLY A 113 -23.26 -5.08 16.43
N ASP A 114 -22.60 -4.03 15.95
CA ASP A 114 -22.07 -2.87 16.68
C ASP A 114 -22.92 -1.59 16.52
N THR A 115 -24.06 -1.64 15.80
CA THR A 115 -24.84 -0.44 15.44
C THR A 115 -25.23 0.42 16.64
N GLU A 116 -25.03 1.73 16.52
CA GLU A 116 -25.51 2.74 17.46
C GLU A 116 -27.00 3.11 17.25
N SER A 117 -27.66 2.58 16.21
CA SER A 117 -29.02 2.93 15.82
C SER A 117 -30.07 2.06 16.52
N ALA A 118 -30.96 2.68 17.32
CA ALA A 118 -32.07 1.99 17.98
C ALA A 118 -33.04 1.29 17.00
N ASP A 119 -33.24 1.86 15.81
CA ASP A 119 -34.08 1.25 14.76
C ASP A 119 -33.41 0.03 14.13
N GLU A 120 -32.09 0.08 13.87
CA GLU A 120 -31.34 -1.07 13.33
C GLU A 120 -31.16 -2.16 14.39
N ALA A 121 -30.90 -1.80 15.64
CA ALA A 121 -30.76 -2.75 16.73
C ALA A 121 -32.06 -3.53 16.99
N ALA A 122 -33.21 -2.84 16.99
CA ALA A 122 -34.51 -3.51 17.08
C ALA A 122 -34.79 -4.39 15.86
N ALA A 123 -34.35 -3.97 14.66
CA ALA A 123 -34.48 -4.75 13.44
C ALA A 123 -33.61 -6.02 13.46
N LEU A 124 -32.35 -5.92 13.89
CA LEU A 124 -31.43 -7.04 14.03
C LEU A 124 -31.93 -8.03 15.08
N ALA A 125 -32.33 -7.56 16.27
CA ALA A 125 -32.93 -8.40 17.30
C ALA A 125 -34.23 -9.09 16.82
N HIS A 126 -35.07 -8.39 16.05
CA HIS A 126 -36.26 -8.96 15.44
C HIS A 126 -35.94 -10.06 14.42
N LEU A 127 -35.00 -9.81 13.50
CA LEU A 127 -34.56 -10.78 12.50
C LEU A 127 -33.94 -12.02 13.16
N LEU A 128 -33.01 -11.82 14.10
CA LEU A 128 -32.41 -12.89 14.90
C LEU A 128 -33.47 -13.75 15.59
N HIS A 129 -34.43 -13.16 16.29
CA HIS A 129 -35.53 -13.91 16.93
C HIS A 129 -36.48 -14.57 15.91
N SER A 130 -36.72 -13.95 14.74
CA SER A 130 -37.54 -14.55 13.67
C SER A 130 -36.92 -15.81 13.05
N TRP A 131 -35.59 -15.92 13.02
CA TRP A 131 -34.91 -17.12 12.51
C TRP A 131 -34.58 -18.14 13.61
N THR A 132 -34.26 -17.68 14.81
CA THR A 132 -33.82 -18.55 15.92
C THR A 132 -34.99 -19.09 16.75
N ALA A 133 -36.10 -18.36 16.88
CA ALA A 133 -37.17 -18.65 17.84
C ALA A 133 -38.59 -18.66 17.23
N ALA A 134 -38.74 -18.62 15.90
CA ALA A 134 -40.03 -18.75 15.23
C ALA A 134 -40.80 -20.04 15.61
N PRO A 135 -42.15 -19.99 15.54
CA PRO A 135 -42.99 -21.16 15.77
C PRO A 135 -42.77 -22.23 14.69
N ARG A 136 -42.72 -23.49 15.12
CA ARG A 136 -42.76 -24.65 14.23
C ARG A 136 -44.20 -24.97 13.84
N THR A 137 -45.11 -24.75 14.79
CA THR A 137 -46.57 -24.87 14.61
C THR A 137 -47.30 -23.75 15.39
N PRO A 138 -48.56 -23.43 15.08
CA PRO A 138 -49.32 -22.39 15.80
C PRO A 138 -49.45 -22.64 17.31
N GLU A 139 -49.38 -23.90 17.75
CA GLU A 139 -49.41 -24.29 19.16
C GLU A 139 -48.20 -23.76 19.95
N ASP A 140 -47.05 -23.53 19.31
CA ASP A 140 -45.89 -22.89 19.97
C ASP A 140 -46.19 -21.44 20.41
N LEU A 141 -47.28 -20.82 19.91
CA LEU A 141 -47.75 -19.49 20.30
C LEU A 141 -48.91 -19.50 21.34
N ASP A 142 -49.33 -20.65 21.90
CA ASP A 142 -50.33 -20.66 22.97
C ASP A 142 -49.79 -19.90 24.20
N ARG A 143 -50.56 -18.90 24.65
CA ARG A 143 -50.31 -18.10 25.86
C ARG A 143 -50.08 -18.95 27.12
N LYS A 144 -50.51 -20.22 27.16
CA LYS A 144 -50.25 -21.14 28.27
C LYS A 144 -48.80 -21.63 28.33
N ASN A 145 -48.08 -21.67 27.21
CA ASN A 145 -46.72 -22.19 27.11
C ASN A 145 -45.78 -21.44 28.07
N ASP A 146 -44.84 -22.14 28.68
CA ASP A 146 -43.84 -21.52 29.54
C ASP A 146 -42.74 -20.82 28.71
N PHE A 147 -41.77 -20.19 29.38
CA PHE A 147 -40.70 -19.44 28.72
C PHE A 147 -39.75 -20.30 27.84
N ARG A 148 -39.77 -21.63 28.00
CA ARG A 148 -39.03 -22.59 27.18
C ARG A 148 -39.83 -23.04 25.96
N GLU A 149 -41.15 -23.09 26.08
CA GLU A 149 -42.06 -23.62 25.04
C GLU A 149 -42.68 -22.53 24.16
N ILE A 150 -42.72 -21.26 24.61
CA ILE A 150 -43.28 -20.15 23.82
C ILE A 150 -42.34 -19.72 22.66
N ALA A 151 -42.87 -19.71 21.44
CA ALA A 151 -42.19 -19.16 20.26
C ALA A 151 -42.26 -17.63 20.18
N TYR A 152 -41.41 -17.05 19.34
CA TYR A 152 -41.45 -15.63 18.98
C TYR A 152 -42.57 -15.34 17.98
N ASP A 153 -43.55 -14.52 18.39
CA ASP A 153 -44.68 -14.09 17.56
C ASP A 153 -44.22 -13.02 16.56
N VAL A 154 -43.65 -13.45 15.41
CA VAL A 154 -42.98 -12.60 14.41
C VAL A 154 -43.88 -11.45 13.96
N GLU A 155 -45.09 -11.75 13.48
CA GLU A 155 -46.02 -10.74 12.92
C GLU A 155 -46.39 -9.67 13.95
N LYS A 156 -46.66 -10.07 15.20
CA LYS A 156 -47.06 -9.17 16.29
C LYS A 156 -45.91 -8.31 16.82
N HIS A 157 -44.69 -8.82 16.82
CA HIS A 157 -43.52 -8.02 17.13
C HIS A 157 -43.26 -7.00 16.02
N PHE A 158 -43.21 -7.47 14.76
CA PHE A 158 -43.03 -6.61 13.60
C PHE A 158 -44.11 -5.51 13.54
N ALA A 159 -45.39 -5.85 13.70
CA ALA A 159 -46.49 -4.88 13.67
C ALA A 159 -46.34 -3.75 14.72
N LYS A 160 -45.70 -4.02 15.87
CA LYS A 160 -45.46 -3.06 16.95
C LYS A 160 -44.19 -2.22 16.81
N LEU A 161 -43.25 -2.60 15.95
CA LEU A 161 -42.02 -1.82 15.73
C LEU A 161 -42.34 -0.38 15.26
N PRO A 162 -41.50 0.61 15.60
CA PRO A 162 -41.52 1.93 14.97
C PRO A 162 -41.36 1.87 13.45
N GLY A 163 -41.63 3.00 12.77
CA GLY A 163 -41.48 3.10 11.32
C GLY A 163 -40.06 2.77 10.85
N GLY A 164 -39.06 3.51 11.35
CA GLY A 164 -37.66 3.30 10.98
C GLY A 164 -37.17 1.88 11.28
N ALA A 165 -37.57 1.28 12.40
CA ALA A 165 -37.26 -0.12 12.70
C ALA A 165 -37.89 -1.12 11.72
N LYS A 166 -39.09 -0.87 11.18
CA LYS A 166 -39.69 -1.71 10.12
C LYS A 166 -38.95 -1.56 8.81
N ASP A 167 -38.65 -0.31 8.43
CA ASP A 167 -37.89 0.00 7.21
C ASP A 167 -36.47 -0.61 7.29
N ALA A 168 -35.88 -0.65 8.50
CA ALA A 168 -34.62 -1.33 8.78
C ALA A 168 -34.72 -2.87 8.74
N VAL A 169 -35.80 -3.49 9.22
CA VAL A 169 -35.99 -4.96 9.11
C VAL A 169 -35.97 -5.43 7.65
N GLU A 170 -36.65 -4.71 6.76
CA GLU A 170 -36.69 -5.09 5.34
C GLU A 170 -35.33 -4.80 4.67
N ARG A 171 -34.73 -3.62 4.90
CA ARG A 171 -33.37 -3.31 4.38
C ARG A 171 -32.32 -4.32 4.85
N LEU A 172 -32.27 -4.66 6.14
CA LEU A 172 -31.29 -5.61 6.66
C LEU A 172 -31.53 -7.02 6.10
N ARG A 173 -32.78 -7.41 5.82
CA ARG A 173 -33.07 -8.68 5.12
C ARG A 173 -32.56 -8.66 3.68
N GLU A 174 -32.90 -7.63 2.91
CA GLU A 174 -32.47 -7.48 1.51
C GLU A 174 -30.94 -7.44 1.40
N ASP A 175 -30.27 -6.65 2.24
CA ASP A 175 -28.82 -6.54 2.29
C ASP A 175 -28.13 -7.85 2.68
N ALA A 176 -28.67 -8.57 3.68
CA ALA A 176 -28.15 -9.89 4.05
C ALA A 176 -28.33 -10.93 2.95
N GLU A 177 -29.48 -10.96 2.29
CA GLU A 177 -29.71 -11.87 1.16
C GLU A 177 -28.84 -11.54 -0.06
N ALA A 178 -28.45 -10.26 -0.23
CA ALA A 178 -27.60 -9.77 -1.31
C ALA A 178 -26.08 -9.83 -1.04
N ASN A 179 -25.62 -9.96 0.21
CA ASN A 179 -24.20 -9.89 0.58
C ASN A 179 -23.69 -11.03 1.51
N ARG A 180 -24.45 -12.10 1.73
CA ARG A 180 -24.08 -13.17 2.68
C ARG A 180 -22.81 -13.95 2.32
N GLY A 181 -22.25 -14.62 3.34
CA GLY A 181 -21.12 -15.53 3.18
C GLY A 181 -21.47 -16.89 2.55
N PRO A 182 -20.47 -17.75 2.28
CA PRO A 182 -19.04 -17.48 2.48
C PRO A 182 -18.51 -16.47 1.45
N TRP A 183 -17.65 -15.57 1.90
CA TRP A 183 -16.89 -14.70 0.99
C TRP A 183 -15.56 -15.36 0.61
N GLN A 184 -15.05 -14.94 -0.54
CA GLN A 184 -13.69 -15.16 -0.98
C GLN A 184 -13.06 -13.79 -1.23
N ALA A 185 -11.74 -13.70 -1.07
CA ALA A 185 -10.98 -12.51 -1.40
C ALA A 185 -9.79 -12.91 -2.28
N SER A 186 -9.41 -12.04 -3.20
CA SER A 186 -8.25 -12.24 -4.06
C SER A 186 -7.56 -10.90 -4.33
N LEU A 187 -6.25 -10.87 -4.16
CA LEU A 187 -5.39 -9.84 -4.72
C LEU A 187 -4.72 -10.40 -5.98
N THR A 188 -4.38 -9.55 -6.94
CA THR A 188 -3.75 -9.96 -8.20
C THR A 188 -2.88 -8.83 -8.75
N GLU A 189 -1.61 -9.16 -8.96
CA GLU A 189 -0.59 -8.37 -9.63
C GLU A 189 -0.89 -8.18 -11.14
N PRO A 190 -0.33 -7.15 -11.80
CA PRO A 190 -0.38 -7.00 -13.25
C PRO A 190 0.46 -8.07 -13.98
N GLU A 191 0.11 -8.35 -15.24
CA GLU A 191 0.84 -9.30 -16.10
C GLU A 191 2.15 -8.72 -16.69
N ASP A 192 2.32 -7.40 -16.69
CA ASP A 192 3.49 -6.70 -17.22
C ASP A 192 4.64 -6.62 -16.19
N GLU A 193 5.90 -6.64 -16.67
CA GLU A 193 7.09 -6.50 -15.82
C GLU A 193 7.05 -5.21 -14.99
N GLN A 194 7.38 -5.31 -13.70
CA GLN A 194 7.30 -4.20 -12.76
C GLN A 194 8.63 -3.44 -12.70
N VAL A 195 8.57 -2.10 -12.74
CA VAL A 195 9.76 -1.23 -12.66
C VAL A 195 9.77 -0.46 -11.35
N ILE A 196 10.90 -0.50 -10.63
CA ILE A 196 11.11 0.18 -9.36
C ILE A 196 11.01 1.69 -9.56
N GLY A 197 10.06 2.32 -8.87
CA GLY A 197 9.70 3.74 -9.00
C GLY A 197 8.60 4.04 -10.02
N GLU A 198 8.09 3.05 -10.76
CA GLU A 198 6.94 3.19 -11.67
C GLU A 198 5.70 2.51 -11.11
N SER A 199 4.53 3.13 -11.28
CA SER A 199 3.30 2.70 -10.62
C SER A 199 2.43 1.85 -11.54
N ALA A 200 2.04 0.64 -11.09
CA ALA A 200 1.15 -0.26 -11.82
C ALA A 200 -0.19 -0.49 -11.11
N GLU A 201 -1.17 -1.08 -11.80
CA GLU A 201 -2.52 -1.32 -11.27
C GLU A 201 -2.70 -2.78 -10.83
N TRP A 202 -2.68 -3.00 -9.52
CA TRP A 202 -3.02 -4.28 -8.88
C TRP A 202 -4.53 -4.34 -8.61
N THR A 203 -5.12 -5.54 -8.61
CA THR A 203 -6.57 -5.74 -8.53
C THR A 203 -6.95 -6.52 -7.28
N LEU A 204 -7.64 -5.85 -6.35
CA LEU A 204 -8.22 -6.47 -5.16
C LEU A 204 -9.72 -6.72 -5.38
N ARG A 205 -10.21 -7.91 -5.01
CA ARG A 205 -11.62 -8.30 -5.08
C ARG A 205 -12.05 -8.97 -3.78
N VAL A 206 -13.30 -8.71 -3.39
CA VAL A 206 -14.05 -9.51 -2.41
C VAL A 206 -15.33 -9.95 -3.09
N THR A 207 -15.59 -11.26 -3.09
CA THR A 207 -16.71 -11.89 -3.81
C THR A 207 -17.45 -12.87 -2.93
N GLN A 208 -18.70 -13.12 -3.28
CA GLN A 208 -19.56 -14.12 -2.65
C GLN A 208 -19.31 -15.50 -3.29
N ARG A 209 -19.93 -16.53 -2.71
CA ARG A 209 -19.87 -17.92 -3.20
C ARG A 209 -20.11 -18.06 -4.71
N ASP A 210 -21.07 -17.30 -5.25
CA ASP A 210 -21.52 -17.41 -6.64
C ASP A 210 -20.73 -16.48 -7.60
N GLY A 211 -19.75 -15.73 -7.09
CA GLY A 211 -18.82 -14.90 -7.86
C GLY A 211 -19.17 -13.41 -7.91
N ASP A 212 -20.37 -13.02 -7.52
CA ASP A 212 -20.79 -11.62 -7.40
C ASP A 212 -19.96 -10.86 -6.34
N GLY A 213 -19.70 -9.58 -6.59
CA GLY A 213 -18.88 -8.73 -5.71
C GLY A 213 -19.56 -8.34 -4.40
N VAL A 214 -18.77 -8.01 -3.39
CA VAL A 214 -19.26 -7.50 -2.10
C VAL A 214 -18.83 -6.04 -1.92
N GLY A 215 -19.80 -5.15 -1.71
CA GLY A 215 -19.54 -3.72 -1.53
C GLY A 215 -19.24 -3.31 -0.08
N GLY A 216 -18.55 -2.18 0.08
CA GLY A 216 -18.30 -1.56 1.39
C GLY A 216 -17.47 -2.40 2.36
N VAL A 217 -16.66 -3.34 1.88
CA VAL A 217 -15.77 -4.17 2.72
C VAL A 217 -14.48 -3.39 2.99
N PRO A 218 -14.16 -3.05 4.26
CA PRO A 218 -12.85 -2.51 4.60
C PRO A 218 -11.79 -3.62 4.53
N VAL A 219 -10.63 -3.31 3.97
CA VAL A 219 -9.46 -4.19 3.87
C VAL A 219 -8.25 -3.39 4.33
N GLU A 220 -7.61 -3.85 5.40
CA GLU A 220 -6.32 -3.35 5.89
C GLU A 220 -5.23 -3.89 4.96
N LEU A 221 -4.34 -3.03 4.46
CA LEU A 221 -3.27 -3.40 3.52
C LEU A 221 -1.90 -3.09 4.10
N ASP A 222 -0.97 -4.05 4.00
CA ASP A 222 0.45 -3.88 4.33
C ASP A 222 1.30 -4.20 3.09
N ALA A 223 2.44 -3.52 2.93
CA ALA A 223 3.27 -3.60 1.74
C ALA A 223 4.76 -3.66 2.07
N THR A 224 5.46 -4.60 1.46
CA THR A 224 6.91 -4.79 1.53
C THR A 224 7.53 -4.57 0.14
N ASP A 225 8.68 -3.89 0.08
CA ASP A 225 9.33 -3.47 -1.18
C ASP A 225 8.39 -2.69 -2.14
N ALA A 226 7.31 -2.08 -1.64
CA ALA A 226 6.31 -1.34 -2.41
C ALA A 226 5.64 -0.21 -1.59
N GLU A 227 5.07 0.78 -2.29
CA GLU A 227 4.15 1.79 -1.75
C GLU A 227 2.78 1.68 -2.47
N VAL A 228 1.68 1.85 -1.73
CA VAL A 228 0.30 1.78 -2.28
C VAL A 228 -0.37 3.16 -2.20
N GLU A 229 -0.76 3.72 -3.34
CA GLU A 229 -1.49 4.99 -3.37
C GLU A 229 -2.97 4.83 -2.98
N GLY A 230 -3.52 5.82 -2.29
CA GLY A 230 -4.97 5.95 -2.06
C GLY A 230 -5.51 5.25 -0.82
N LEU A 231 -4.65 4.70 0.04
CA LEU A 231 -5.04 4.21 1.36
C LEU A 231 -5.53 5.36 2.28
N SER A 232 -6.37 4.99 3.25
CA SER A 232 -6.77 5.84 4.38
C SER A 232 -5.60 6.04 5.37
N ASP A 233 -5.73 7.00 6.30
CA ASP A 233 -4.74 7.30 7.36
C ASP A 233 -4.43 6.10 8.29
N ASP A 234 -5.26 5.05 8.27
CA ASP A 234 -5.14 3.80 9.02
C ASP A 234 -4.67 2.60 8.17
N GLY A 235 -4.27 2.82 6.91
CA GLY A 235 -3.84 1.76 5.99
C GLY A 235 -4.98 1.01 5.29
N THR A 236 -6.24 1.40 5.50
CA THR A 236 -7.38 0.70 4.90
C THR A 236 -7.77 1.21 3.51
N VAL A 237 -8.28 0.30 2.68
CA VAL A 237 -9.08 0.58 1.48
C VAL A 237 -10.48 -0.02 1.67
N THR A 238 -11.50 0.50 0.98
CA THR A 238 -12.87 -0.03 1.05
C THR A 238 -13.37 -0.44 -0.34
N THR A 239 -14.03 -1.59 -0.47
CA THR A 239 -14.59 -2.01 -1.76
C THR A 239 -15.71 -1.07 -2.24
N PRO A 240 -15.77 -0.74 -3.54
CA PRO A 240 -16.86 0.01 -4.15
C PRO A 240 -18.26 -0.48 -3.75
N ALA A 241 -19.20 0.45 -3.55
CA ALA A 241 -20.55 0.12 -3.07
C ALA A 241 -21.40 -0.73 -4.05
N ASP A 242 -20.94 -0.91 -5.28
CA ASP A 242 -21.50 -1.80 -6.31
C ASP A 242 -20.84 -3.19 -6.36
N GLY A 243 -19.91 -3.48 -5.44
CA GLY A 243 -19.13 -4.72 -5.42
C GLY A 243 -18.01 -4.77 -6.47
N GLY A 244 -17.72 -3.66 -7.16
CA GLY A 244 -16.65 -3.58 -8.16
C GLY A 244 -15.26 -3.91 -7.58
N PRO A 245 -14.30 -4.33 -8.43
CA PRO A 245 -12.91 -4.52 -8.00
C PRO A 245 -12.30 -3.21 -7.50
N VAL A 246 -11.55 -3.28 -6.41
CA VAL A 246 -10.65 -2.20 -5.99
C VAL A 246 -9.43 -2.23 -6.92
N LYS A 247 -9.09 -1.07 -7.47
CA LYS A 247 -7.86 -0.87 -8.24
C LYS A 247 -6.84 -0.16 -7.36
N LEU A 248 -5.86 -0.93 -6.90
CA LEU A 248 -4.74 -0.46 -6.10
C LEU A 248 -3.65 -0.01 -7.04
N ARG A 249 -3.19 1.23 -6.93
CA ARG A 249 -1.96 1.63 -7.59
C ARG A 249 -0.79 1.34 -6.67
N VAL A 250 0.10 0.47 -7.12
CA VAL A 250 1.26 -0.01 -6.37
C VAL A 250 2.53 0.40 -7.11
N THR A 251 3.48 0.98 -6.38
CA THR A 251 4.78 1.42 -6.91
C THR A 251 5.87 0.62 -6.20
N PRO A 252 6.62 -0.26 -6.89
CA PRO A 252 7.72 -0.99 -6.26
C PRO A 252 8.83 -0.04 -5.79
N THR A 253 9.31 -0.23 -4.57
CA THR A 253 10.45 0.48 -3.97
C THR A 253 11.66 -0.44 -3.78
N GLY A 254 11.47 -1.75 -3.85
CA GLY A 254 12.52 -2.77 -3.87
C GLY A 254 12.24 -3.89 -4.90
N PRO A 255 13.13 -4.90 -4.99
CA PRO A 255 13.07 -5.91 -6.05
C PRO A 255 12.01 -7.01 -5.86
N ASN A 256 11.40 -7.17 -4.68
CA ASN A 256 10.36 -8.18 -4.42
C ASN A 256 9.07 -7.53 -3.88
N PRO A 257 8.39 -6.65 -4.63
CA PRO A 257 7.16 -6.01 -4.18
C PRO A 257 6.10 -7.05 -3.79
N GLU A 258 5.66 -6.96 -2.54
CA GLU A 258 4.64 -7.80 -1.92
C GLU A 258 3.58 -6.87 -1.31
N VAL A 259 2.31 -7.19 -1.54
CA VAL A 259 1.18 -6.55 -0.85
C VAL A 259 0.34 -7.65 -0.23
N THR A 260 0.10 -7.52 1.08
CA THR A 260 -0.84 -8.37 1.81
C THR A 260 -2.09 -7.57 2.16
N GLY A 261 -3.21 -8.26 2.34
CA GLY A 261 -4.46 -7.63 2.74
C GLY A 261 -5.26 -8.48 3.71
N THR A 262 -5.84 -7.87 4.73
CA THR A 262 -6.61 -8.53 5.78
C THR A 262 -7.98 -7.88 5.91
N LEU A 263 -9.03 -8.71 6.01
CA LEU A 263 -10.41 -8.24 6.16
C LEU A 263 -11.26 -9.18 7.02
N ALA A 264 -12.30 -8.63 7.64
CA ALA A 264 -13.34 -9.40 8.30
C ALA A 264 -14.43 -9.80 7.29
N ALA A 265 -14.80 -11.08 7.29
CA ALA A 265 -15.82 -11.68 6.44
C ALA A 265 -16.82 -12.49 7.28
N PRO A 266 -18.04 -12.78 6.77
CA PRO A 266 -19.00 -13.60 7.51
C PRO A 266 -18.45 -15.01 7.74
N ALA A 267 -18.47 -15.47 8.99
CA ALA A 267 -18.19 -16.86 9.36
C ALA A 267 -19.18 -17.80 8.66
N GLU A 268 -18.73 -18.99 8.27
CA GLU A 268 -19.58 -20.00 7.62
C GLU A 268 -20.87 -20.29 8.41
N ARG A 269 -20.78 -20.26 9.75
CA ARG A 269 -21.91 -20.31 10.67
C ARG A 269 -21.61 -19.44 11.90
N PRO A 270 -22.61 -18.77 12.49
CA PRO A 270 -22.42 -18.03 13.72
C PRO A 270 -22.36 -18.96 14.94
N TYR A 271 -21.56 -18.60 15.93
CA TYR A 271 -21.39 -19.32 17.21
C TYR A 271 -22.01 -18.52 18.36
N VAL A 272 -22.54 -19.23 19.36
CA VAL A 272 -23.09 -18.59 20.57
C VAL A 272 -22.09 -18.60 21.72
N ARG A 273 -22.31 -17.71 22.70
CA ARG A 273 -21.80 -17.85 24.06
C ARG A 273 -22.92 -18.35 24.98
N GLU A 274 -22.59 -19.23 25.92
CA GLU A 274 -23.55 -19.81 26.88
C GLU A 274 -23.30 -19.27 28.30
N ALA A 275 -24.38 -19.07 29.06
CA ALA A 275 -24.34 -18.46 30.38
C ALA A 275 -23.88 -19.46 31.47
N VAL A 276 -22.79 -19.13 32.17
CA VAL A 276 -22.06 -20.07 33.03
C VAL A 276 -22.83 -20.47 34.29
N HIS A 277 -23.54 -19.54 34.95
CA HIS A 277 -24.17 -19.85 36.25
C HIS A 277 -25.59 -20.42 36.12
N LYS A 278 -26.26 -20.18 34.99
CA LYS A 278 -27.67 -20.54 34.76
C LYS A 278 -27.95 -21.12 33.34
N PRO A 279 -27.12 -22.06 32.83
CA PRO A 279 -27.27 -22.61 31.49
C PRO A 279 -28.66 -23.22 31.29
N GLY A 280 -29.25 -22.99 30.12
CA GLY A 280 -30.61 -23.44 29.79
C GLY A 280 -31.76 -22.68 30.49
N THR A 281 -31.48 -21.57 31.19
CA THR A 281 -32.53 -20.65 31.69
C THR A 281 -32.24 -19.17 31.42
N THR A 282 -30.98 -18.74 31.47
CA THR A 282 -30.55 -17.51 30.80
C THR A 282 -30.44 -17.74 29.28
N GLN A 283 -30.67 -16.71 28.47
CA GLN A 283 -30.47 -16.74 27.01
C GLN A 283 -29.02 -17.09 26.68
N ARG A 284 -28.82 -17.76 25.55
CA ARG A 284 -27.52 -17.72 24.85
C ARG A 284 -27.45 -16.44 24.03
N VAL A 285 -26.24 -15.94 23.81
CA VAL A 285 -26.00 -14.66 23.12
C VAL A 285 -24.99 -14.80 21.99
N VAL A 286 -25.01 -13.85 21.06
CA VAL A 286 -24.00 -13.66 20.02
C VAL A 286 -23.53 -12.20 20.06
N SER A 287 -22.25 -11.93 19.83
CA SER A 287 -21.72 -10.56 19.70
C SER A 287 -21.17 -10.36 18.30
N THR A 288 -19.88 -10.62 18.07
CA THR A 288 -19.24 -10.61 16.74
C THR A 288 -19.01 -12.02 16.17
N GLY A 289 -19.40 -13.08 16.90
CA GLY A 289 -19.19 -14.50 16.55
C GLY A 289 -19.88 -15.02 15.27
N GLY A 290 -20.30 -14.11 14.39
CA GLY A 290 -20.62 -14.33 12.98
C GLY A 290 -19.52 -13.89 12.00
N GLU A 291 -18.30 -13.57 12.47
CA GLU A 291 -17.16 -13.14 11.64
C GLU A 291 -16.00 -14.15 11.60
N GLN A 292 -15.19 -14.07 10.54
CA GLN A 292 -13.90 -14.74 10.37
C GLN A 292 -12.93 -13.80 9.64
N GLN A 293 -11.63 -13.97 9.85
CA GLN A 293 -10.61 -13.22 9.14
C GLN A 293 -10.26 -13.90 7.81
N LEU A 294 -10.23 -13.14 6.72
CA LEU A 294 -9.61 -13.54 5.46
C LEU A 294 -8.33 -12.75 5.23
N THR A 295 -7.32 -13.42 4.68
CA THR A 295 -6.05 -12.82 4.27
C THR A 295 -5.83 -13.08 2.78
N VAL A 296 -5.33 -12.08 2.06
CA VAL A 296 -4.88 -12.15 0.67
C VAL A 296 -3.42 -11.69 0.58
N GLU A 297 -2.74 -12.17 -0.45
CA GLU A 297 -1.34 -11.91 -0.73
C GLU A 297 -1.19 -11.85 -2.25
N ALA A 298 -0.37 -10.93 -2.75
CA ALA A 298 0.21 -11.00 -4.08
C ALA A 298 1.65 -10.51 -3.99
N ALA A 299 2.55 -11.18 -4.70
CA ALA A 299 3.98 -10.90 -4.69
C ALA A 299 4.54 -11.12 -6.08
N THR A 300 5.43 -10.22 -6.51
CA THR A 300 6.05 -10.28 -7.83
C THR A 300 7.48 -9.74 -7.76
N THR A 301 8.20 -9.75 -8.87
CA THR A 301 9.56 -9.21 -8.98
C THR A 301 9.57 -7.89 -9.72
N ALA A 302 10.33 -6.91 -9.24
CA ALA A 302 10.54 -5.64 -9.92
C ALA A 302 12.01 -5.42 -10.30
N VAL A 303 12.21 -4.88 -11.51
CA VAL A 303 13.52 -4.49 -12.03
C VAL A 303 13.74 -2.99 -11.85
N THR A 304 14.99 -2.57 -11.77
CA THR A 304 15.35 -1.14 -11.85
C THR A 304 15.11 -0.61 -13.27
N ALA A 305 14.75 0.67 -13.42
CA ALA A 305 14.54 1.26 -14.75
C ALA A 305 15.80 1.09 -15.64
N PRO A 306 15.65 0.67 -16.92
CA PRO A 306 16.78 0.42 -17.81
C PRO A 306 17.60 1.70 -18.05
N GLY A 307 18.89 1.52 -18.34
CA GLY A 307 19.82 2.61 -18.62
C GLY A 307 20.29 2.58 -20.07
N VAL A 308 20.74 3.75 -20.54
CA VAL A 308 21.28 3.93 -21.89
C VAL A 308 22.74 4.36 -21.82
N VAL A 309 23.61 3.81 -22.67
CA VAL A 309 24.98 4.30 -22.82
C VAL A 309 25.12 5.01 -24.17
N GLU A 310 25.41 6.31 -24.12
CA GLU A 310 25.77 7.11 -25.28
C GLU A 310 27.30 7.23 -25.36
N ILE A 311 27.87 6.95 -26.53
CA ILE A 311 29.31 6.86 -26.73
C ILE A 311 29.70 7.87 -27.80
N SER A 312 30.65 8.76 -27.49
CA SER A 312 31.18 9.72 -28.46
C SER A 312 32.66 9.44 -28.75
N LYS A 313 32.98 9.24 -30.03
CA LYS A 313 34.35 9.11 -30.52
C LYS A 313 34.75 10.39 -31.24
N ILE A 314 35.79 11.07 -30.77
CA ILE A 314 36.17 12.39 -31.30
C ILE A 314 37.67 12.58 -31.51
N ASP A 315 38.00 13.54 -32.38
CA ASP A 315 39.36 14.01 -32.64
C ASP A 315 39.84 15.00 -31.56
N SER A 316 41.08 14.80 -31.08
CA SER A 316 41.72 15.62 -30.05
C SER A 316 42.00 17.09 -30.42
N GLN A 317 42.03 17.44 -31.71
CA GLN A 317 42.44 18.74 -32.25
C GLN A 317 41.26 19.53 -32.82
N SER A 318 40.43 18.90 -33.65
CA SER A 318 39.24 19.54 -34.24
C SER A 318 37.99 19.40 -33.38
N ARG A 319 37.93 18.41 -32.48
CA ARG A 319 36.75 17.98 -31.72
C ARG A 319 35.59 17.46 -32.59
N ASP A 320 35.84 17.18 -33.87
CA ASP A 320 34.88 16.50 -34.75
C ASP A 320 34.71 15.03 -34.36
N GLY A 321 33.56 14.46 -34.72
CA GLY A 321 33.26 13.03 -34.55
C GLY A 321 34.04 12.13 -35.51
N ILE A 322 34.53 11.00 -35.00
CA ILE A 322 35.25 9.99 -35.77
C ILE A 322 34.30 8.84 -36.09
N ALA A 323 33.87 8.76 -37.36
CA ALA A 323 32.95 7.76 -37.87
C ALA A 323 33.61 6.39 -38.13
N GLY A 324 32.82 5.32 -38.03
CA GLY A 324 33.22 3.96 -38.39
C GLY A 324 34.16 3.26 -37.40
N VAL A 325 34.26 3.75 -36.17
CA VAL A 325 35.15 3.20 -35.13
C VAL A 325 34.45 2.08 -34.37
N LYS A 326 35.12 0.94 -34.21
CA LYS A 326 34.58 -0.26 -33.57
C LYS A 326 34.90 -0.29 -32.08
N LEU A 327 33.87 -0.13 -31.26
CA LEU A 327 33.96 -0.04 -29.81
C LEU A 327 33.29 -1.27 -29.18
N ARG A 328 34.04 -2.03 -28.38
CA ARG A 328 33.51 -3.15 -27.59
C ARG A 328 32.89 -2.61 -26.31
N VAL A 329 31.70 -3.08 -25.96
CA VAL A 329 30.96 -2.72 -24.75
C VAL A 329 31.16 -3.83 -23.71
N THR A 330 31.55 -3.46 -22.49
CA THR A 330 32.05 -4.40 -21.47
C THR A 330 31.68 -3.96 -20.05
N GLY A 331 31.80 -4.89 -19.10
CA GLY A 331 31.81 -4.57 -17.67
C GLY A 331 33.13 -3.93 -17.19
N PRO A 332 33.31 -3.75 -15.86
CA PRO A 332 34.42 -2.98 -15.27
C PRO A 332 35.81 -3.61 -15.38
N ASP A 333 35.95 -4.82 -15.97
CA ASP A 333 37.26 -5.45 -16.20
C ASP A 333 37.77 -5.27 -17.64
N GLU A 334 37.04 -4.51 -18.46
CA GLU A 334 37.28 -4.24 -19.89
C GLU A 334 37.21 -5.49 -20.79
N LYS A 335 36.65 -6.62 -20.32
CA LYS A 335 36.68 -7.92 -21.03
C LYS A 335 35.38 -8.71 -20.97
N THR A 336 34.70 -8.77 -19.82
CA THR A 336 33.37 -9.43 -19.74
C THR A 336 32.32 -8.57 -20.44
N PRO A 337 31.24 -9.17 -20.97
CA PRO A 337 30.08 -8.41 -21.44
C PRO A 337 29.54 -7.46 -20.36
N ALA A 338 28.92 -6.36 -20.80
CA ALA A 338 27.94 -5.66 -19.96
C ALA A 338 26.67 -6.54 -19.85
N THR A 339 25.73 -6.18 -18.97
CA THR A 339 24.49 -6.95 -18.77
C THR A 339 23.28 -6.25 -19.40
N GLU A 340 22.50 -6.98 -20.20
CA GLU A 340 21.19 -6.53 -20.70
C GLU A 340 20.17 -6.51 -19.54
N GLN A 341 19.08 -5.75 -19.70
CA GLN A 341 18.08 -5.51 -18.65
C GLN A 341 17.51 -6.80 -18.04
N ASP A 342 17.32 -7.85 -18.85
CA ASP A 342 16.83 -9.18 -18.42
C ASP A 342 17.84 -10.01 -17.61
N GLY A 343 19.07 -9.49 -17.44
CA GLY A 343 20.16 -10.16 -16.73
C GLY A 343 21.09 -10.99 -17.60
N THR A 344 20.90 -11.04 -18.93
CA THR A 344 21.78 -11.77 -19.86
C THR A 344 23.03 -10.97 -20.26
N GLU A 345 24.00 -11.65 -20.86
CA GLU A 345 25.27 -11.05 -21.30
C GLU A 345 25.10 -10.33 -22.66
N LEU A 346 25.44 -9.04 -22.72
CA LEU A 346 25.40 -8.21 -23.93
C LEU A 346 26.49 -8.63 -24.95
N VAL A 347 26.20 -9.68 -25.72
CA VAL A 347 27.13 -10.31 -26.68
C VAL A 347 26.80 -10.01 -28.14
N GLY A 348 27.83 -10.00 -28.98
CA GLY A 348 27.68 -10.06 -30.42
C GLY A 348 27.40 -11.48 -30.92
N PRO A 349 27.16 -11.67 -32.24
CA PRO A 349 26.81 -12.97 -32.83
C PRO A 349 27.83 -14.12 -32.66
N GLU A 350 29.04 -13.82 -32.18
CA GLU A 350 30.13 -14.77 -31.95
C GLU A 350 30.31 -15.14 -30.46
N GLY A 351 29.49 -14.57 -29.55
CA GLY A 351 29.59 -14.78 -28.11
C GLY A 351 30.67 -13.93 -27.41
N GLU A 352 31.43 -13.12 -28.15
CA GLU A 352 32.22 -12.02 -27.57
C GLU A 352 31.32 -10.84 -27.16
N PRO A 353 31.75 -9.97 -26.23
CA PRO A 353 31.01 -8.76 -25.86
C PRO A 353 30.68 -7.88 -27.08
N LEU A 354 29.50 -7.25 -27.07
CA LEU A 354 28.97 -6.49 -28.21
C LEU A 354 29.95 -5.44 -28.73
N VAL A 355 30.15 -5.42 -30.05
CA VAL A 355 30.96 -4.40 -30.74
C VAL A 355 30.06 -3.48 -31.56
N VAL A 356 29.85 -2.25 -31.06
CA VAL A 356 29.15 -1.19 -31.79
C VAL A 356 30.10 -0.47 -32.75
N THR A 357 29.55 0.23 -33.73
CA THR A 357 30.32 1.02 -34.71
C THR A 357 29.78 2.44 -34.78
N THR A 358 30.64 3.45 -34.69
CA THR A 358 30.20 4.85 -34.64
C THR A 358 29.61 5.36 -35.96
N GLY A 359 28.56 6.17 -35.86
CA GLY A 359 27.87 6.84 -36.95
C GLY A 359 28.69 7.94 -37.61
N SER A 360 28.10 8.61 -38.61
CA SER A 360 28.76 9.68 -39.40
C SER A 360 29.15 10.92 -38.58
N ASP A 361 28.56 11.07 -37.41
CA ASP A 361 28.77 12.10 -36.38
C ASP A 361 29.72 11.64 -35.26
N GLY A 362 30.25 10.42 -35.33
CA GLY A 362 31.12 9.83 -34.31
C GLY A 362 30.39 9.25 -33.10
N THR A 363 29.06 9.16 -33.08
CA THR A 363 28.30 8.64 -31.93
C THR A 363 27.91 7.16 -32.07
N ALA A 364 27.62 6.49 -30.96
CA ALA A 364 26.92 5.21 -30.90
C ALA A 364 26.08 5.14 -29.62
N THR A 365 25.04 4.30 -29.61
CA THR A 365 24.12 4.15 -28.46
C THR A 365 23.90 2.67 -28.14
N VAL A 366 23.81 2.34 -26.85
CA VAL A 366 23.44 1.02 -26.33
C VAL A 366 22.27 1.21 -25.36
N PRO A 367 21.03 0.85 -25.75
CA PRO A 367 19.84 0.95 -24.90
C PRO A 367 19.68 -0.32 -24.04
N GLU A 368 18.61 -0.36 -23.22
CA GLU A 368 18.14 -1.54 -22.46
C GLU A 368 19.22 -2.26 -21.63
N LEU A 369 20.15 -1.50 -21.05
CA LEU A 369 21.18 -2.03 -20.15
C LEU A 369 20.69 -2.06 -18.70
N ARG A 370 20.99 -3.16 -18.01
CA ARG A 370 20.69 -3.35 -16.59
C ARG A 370 21.27 -2.23 -15.73
N THR A 371 20.58 -1.87 -14.65
CA THR A 371 21.06 -0.83 -13.72
C THR A 371 20.99 -1.26 -12.25
N PRO A 372 21.80 -0.67 -11.35
CA PRO A 372 23.05 0.02 -11.66
C PRO A 372 24.13 -0.99 -12.10
N GLN A 373 24.96 -0.61 -13.08
CA GLN A 373 26.17 -1.36 -13.44
C GLN A 373 27.31 -0.39 -13.84
N GLU A 374 28.55 -0.86 -13.86
CA GLU A 374 29.66 -0.11 -14.45
C GLU A 374 29.91 -0.59 -15.87
N VAL A 375 29.82 0.32 -16.85
CA VAL A 375 30.03 0.01 -18.27
C VAL A 375 31.33 0.66 -18.74
N CYS A 376 32.19 -0.15 -19.33
CA CYS A 376 33.39 0.26 -20.04
C CYS A 376 33.21 0.07 -21.54
N VAL A 377 33.74 1.00 -22.34
CA VAL A 377 33.81 0.88 -23.79
C VAL A 377 35.27 0.98 -24.26
N VAL A 378 35.67 0.12 -25.19
CA VAL A 378 37.09 -0.12 -25.56
C VAL A 378 37.27 -0.11 -27.08
N GLU A 379 38.20 0.68 -27.61
CA GLU A 379 38.49 0.72 -29.04
C GLU A 379 39.21 -0.55 -29.52
N THR A 380 38.53 -1.35 -30.34
CA THR A 380 39.03 -2.68 -30.78
C THR A 380 40.12 -2.61 -31.84
N ALA A 381 40.14 -1.54 -32.63
CA ALA A 381 41.13 -1.28 -33.67
C ALA A 381 41.14 0.22 -34.03
N PRO A 382 42.31 0.81 -34.34
CA PRO A 382 42.42 2.25 -34.56
C PRO A 382 41.64 2.71 -35.80
N ALA A 383 40.91 3.81 -35.63
CA ALA A 383 40.30 4.55 -36.72
C ALA A 383 41.32 4.92 -37.84
N LYS A 384 40.85 4.98 -39.09
CA LYS A 384 41.71 5.32 -40.24
C LYS A 384 42.28 6.74 -40.09
N GLY A 385 43.59 6.82 -39.87
CA GLY A 385 44.31 8.08 -39.64
C GLY A 385 44.61 8.38 -38.17
N TYR A 386 44.41 7.43 -37.25
CA TYR A 386 44.62 7.58 -35.80
C TYR A 386 45.54 6.51 -35.18
N GLY A 387 46.14 5.65 -36.01
CA GLY A 387 46.95 4.51 -35.56
C GLY A 387 48.31 4.86 -34.94
N GLU A 388 48.80 6.11 -35.03
CA GLU A 388 50.06 6.52 -34.38
C GLU A 388 50.01 6.57 -32.85
N ALA A 389 48.80 6.69 -32.28
CA ALA A 389 48.59 6.84 -30.84
C ALA A 389 47.90 5.63 -30.17
N PHE A 390 47.68 4.55 -30.93
CA PHE A 390 46.96 3.36 -30.46
C PHE A 390 47.93 2.27 -30.01
N ASP A 391 47.80 1.82 -28.76
CA ASP A 391 48.52 0.66 -28.24
C ASP A 391 47.55 -0.54 -28.13
N PRO A 392 47.75 -1.64 -28.88
CA PRO A 392 46.92 -2.85 -28.76
C PRO A 392 46.98 -3.53 -27.38
N ALA A 393 47.99 -3.23 -26.54
CA ALA A 393 48.10 -3.74 -25.18
C ALA A 393 47.47 -2.80 -24.12
N ALA A 394 47.15 -1.56 -24.51
CA ALA A 394 46.47 -0.56 -23.70
C ALA A 394 45.55 0.30 -24.60
N PRO A 395 44.50 -0.30 -25.20
CA PRO A 395 43.63 0.39 -26.14
C PRO A 395 42.86 1.54 -25.46
N PRO A 396 42.51 2.62 -26.20
CA PRO A 396 41.68 3.69 -25.67
C PRO A 396 40.35 3.16 -25.11
N SER A 397 40.09 3.43 -23.83
CA SER A 397 38.84 3.08 -23.15
C SER A 397 38.26 4.25 -22.37
N ALA A 398 36.97 4.14 -22.03
CA ALA A 398 36.29 4.98 -21.05
C ALA A 398 35.26 4.15 -20.29
N CYS A 399 35.11 4.40 -18.98
CA CYS A 399 34.20 3.67 -18.09
C CYS A 399 33.35 4.63 -17.25
N GLY A 400 32.17 4.18 -16.82
CA GLY A 400 31.35 4.91 -15.87
C GLY A 400 30.21 4.09 -15.28
N THR A 401 29.66 4.54 -14.15
CA THR A 401 28.51 3.91 -13.50
C THR A 401 27.21 4.38 -14.15
N LEU A 402 26.50 3.44 -14.78
CA LEU A 402 25.14 3.61 -15.27
C LEU A 402 24.17 3.44 -14.09
N LYS A 403 23.23 4.39 -13.92
CA LYS A 403 22.20 4.36 -12.87
C LYS A 403 20.81 4.10 -13.46
N PRO A 404 19.81 3.69 -12.65
CA PRO A 404 18.45 3.46 -13.13
C PRO A 404 17.86 4.68 -13.86
N GLY A 405 17.35 4.46 -15.08
CA GLY A 405 16.74 5.49 -15.92
C GLY A 405 17.68 6.60 -16.43
N GLU A 406 18.99 6.50 -16.20
CA GLU A 406 19.96 7.51 -16.67
C GLU A 406 20.61 7.14 -18.01
N THR A 407 20.95 8.17 -18.80
CA THR A 407 21.89 8.04 -19.92
C THR A 407 23.32 8.32 -19.44
N LEU A 408 24.20 7.31 -19.51
CA LEU A 408 25.63 7.45 -19.27
C LEU A 408 26.35 7.87 -20.57
N ALA A 409 26.95 9.06 -20.58
CA ALA A 409 27.75 9.55 -21.70
C ALA A 409 29.24 9.22 -21.52
N LEU A 410 29.86 8.54 -22.50
CA LEU A 410 31.27 8.13 -22.50
C LEU A 410 32.02 8.75 -23.70
N GLU A 411 32.94 9.70 -23.44
CA GLU A 411 33.79 10.35 -24.46
C GLU A 411 35.14 9.63 -24.60
N LEU A 412 35.49 9.23 -25.83
CA LEU A 412 36.78 8.63 -26.18
C LEU A 412 37.51 9.48 -27.22
N VAL A 413 38.63 10.07 -26.84
CA VAL A 413 39.39 11.01 -27.67
C VAL A 413 40.57 10.30 -28.35
N ASN A 414 40.69 10.39 -29.68
CA ASN A 414 41.90 9.95 -30.39
C ASN A 414 42.74 11.13 -30.89
N LYS A 415 44.05 10.90 -30.94
CA LYS A 415 45.00 11.81 -31.56
C LYS A 415 45.20 11.44 -33.04
N PRO A 416 45.01 12.37 -33.99
CA PRO A 416 45.25 12.08 -35.40
C PRO A 416 46.74 11.91 -35.67
N ASN A 417 47.04 11.11 -36.70
CA ASN A 417 48.38 10.86 -37.21
C ASN A 417 49.09 12.14 -37.63
N THR A 418 50.41 12.17 -37.46
CA THR A 418 51.28 13.30 -37.80
C THR A 418 51.42 13.41 -39.33
N PRO A 419 51.05 14.53 -39.97
CA PRO A 419 51.13 14.66 -41.43
C PRO A 419 52.57 14.57 -41.95
N SER A 420 52.94 13.41 -42.49
CA SER A 420 54.24 13.15 -43.10
C SER A 420 54.31 13.72 -44.52
N VAL A 421 54.68 15.00 -44.64
CA VAL A 421 54.93 15.65 -45.93
C VAL A 421 56.24 15.09 -46.53
N PRO A 422 56.23 14.46 -47.73
CA PRO A 422 57.45 13.98 -48.36
C PRO A 422 58.32 15.15 -48.82
N ILE A 423 59.43 15.42 -48.14
CA ILE A 423 60.32 16.58 -48.39
C ILE A 423 61.25 16.38 -49.61
N THR A 424 60.95 15.40 -50.48
CA THR A 424 61.77 15.05 -51.65
C THR A 424 60.93 15.15 -52.92
N ILE A 425 60.90 16.34 -53.53
CA ILE A 425 60.56 16.48 -54.95
C ILE A 425 61.81 16.06 -55.75
N PRO A 426 61.74 15.05 -56.63
CA PRO A 426 62.86 14.73 -57.51
C PRO A 426 63.05 15.86 -58.52
N ALA A 427 64.07 16.70 -58.32
CA ALA A 427 64.51 17.64 -59.34
C ALA A 427 65.10 16.86 -60.51
N GLY A 428 64.56 17.03 -61.72
CA GLY A 428 65.04 16.35 -62.91
C GLY A 428 66.36 16.94 -63.41
N ASP A 429 67.33 16.08 -63.71
CA ASP A 429 68.59 16.48 -64.36
C ASP A 429 68.34 16.99 -65.79
N THR A 430 68.63 18.26 -66.03
CA THR A 430 68.92 18.77 -67.38
C THR A 430 70.09 19.75 -67.33
N THR A 431 71.25 19.34 -67.83
CA THR A 431 72.45 20.15 -67.96
C THR A 431 72.49 20.91 -69.30
N VAL A 432 72.52 22.24 -69.26
CA VAL A 432 72.94 23.11 -70.37
C VAL A 432 73.77 24.26 -69.78
N ALA A 433 74.75 24.79 -70.52
CA ALA A 433 75.83 25.59 -69.95
C ALA A 433 75.96 27.03 -70.52
N ALA A 434 76.64 27.87 -69.73
CA ALA A 434 77.30 29.15 -70.05
C ALA A 434 76.44 30.40 -70.41
N GLY A 435 76.77 31.52 -69.73
CA GLY A 435 76.24 32.87 -69.99
C GLY A 435 76.78 33.88 -68.94
N ASP A 436 77.20 35.07 -69.38
CA ASP A 436 78.13 35.99 -68.67
C ASP A 436 77.83 37.44 -69.11
N VAL A 437 78.14 38.58 -68.45
CA VAL A 437 79.06 38.95 -67.33
C VAL A 437 78.34 39.99 -66.39
N PRO A 438 78.95 40.69 -65.38
CA PRO A 438 78.20 41.32 -64.26
C PRO A 438 77.99 42.84 -64.35
N SER A 439 77.23 43.44 -63.40
CA SER A 439 77.37 44.86 -62.96
C SER A 439 76.61 45.21 -61.66
N GLY A 440 77.17 46.13 -60.84
CA GLY A 440 76.50 46.91 -59.76
C GLY A 440 76.19 46.15 -58.45
N ASP A 441 76.71 46.44 -57.25
CA ASP A 441 77.33 47.61 -56.56
C ASP A 441 76.35 48.57 -55.83
N SER A 442 76.70 48.84 -54.55
CA SER A 442 76.32 49.95 -53.65
C SER A 442 74.86 50.17 -53.20
N GLY A 443 74.68 50.45 -51.90
CA GLY A 443 73.50 51.21 -51.40
C GLY A 443 73.06 50.98 -49.94
N ASP A 444 73.44 51.88 -49.04
CA ASP A 444 73.09 51.98 -47.60
C ASP A 444 71.63 51.73 -47.14
N GLY A 445 71.51 51.14 -45.94
CA GLY A 445 71.08 51.89 -44.74
C GLY A 445 69.58 52.13 -44.44
N GLY A 446 69.14 51.74 -43.24
CA GLY A 446 67.86 52.20 -42.67
C GLY A 446 67.33 51.39 -41.49
N ALA A 447 67.32 51.97 -40.29
CA ALA A 447 66.66 51.45 -39.08
C ALA A 447 66.18 52.63 -38.21
N PRO A 448 65.44 52.41 -37.12
CA PRO A 448 64.12 51.77 -37.09
C PRO A 448 63.06 52.68 -36.42
N LEU A 449 61.78 52.39 -36.59
CA LEU A 449 60.70 52.95 -35.77
C LEU A 449 59.64 51.86 -35.46
N GLY A 450 59.03 51.95 -34.29
CA GLY A 450 57.86 51.18 -33.88
C GLY A 450 56.96 52.02 -32.96
N LEU A 451 55.76 51.55 -32.64
CA LEU A 451 54.90 52.22 -31.65
C LEU A 451 53.94 51.25 -30.92
N PHE A 452 53.46 51.72 -29.77
CA PHE A 452 52.75 51.01 -28.71
C PHE A 452 51.30 50.61 -29.03
N GLY A 453 50.78 49.63 -28.27
CA GLY A 453 49.35 49.40 -28.03
C GLY A 453 49.14 48.68 -26.69
N LEU A 454 48.32 49.23 -25.78
CA LEU A 454 48.09 48.71 -24.42
C LEU A 454 46.59 48.79 -24.03
N GLY A 455 46.16 47.88 -23.14
CA GLY A 455 44.80 47.72 -22.61
C GLY A 455 44.35 46.25 -22.73
N GLY A 456 43.71 45.59 -21.76
CA GLY A 456 43.00 46.04 -20.55
C GLY A 456 41.48 45.90 -20.74
N GLY A 457 40.68 45.17 -19.96
CA GLY A 457 40.92 44.43 -18.72
C GLY A 457 39.91 44.84 -17.63
N LEU A 458 38.97 43.97 -17.24
CA LEU A 458 38.20 44.07 -15.98
C LEU A 458 37.49 42.73 -15.61
N LEU A 459 36.54 42.78 -14.66
CA LEU A 459 36.16 41.68 -13.75
C LEU A 459 34.64 41.65 -13.41
N LEU A 460 34.22 40.49 -12.87
CA LEU A 460 33.14 40.24 -11.89
C LEU A 460 31.63 40.27 -12.27
N THR A 461 30.98 39.14 -11.92
CA THR A 461 29.62 38.95 -11.35
C THR A 461 28.35 39.47 -12.05
N GLY A 462 27.37 38.56 -12.18
CA GLY A 462 25.94 38.89 -12.25
C GLY A 462 25.09 37.69 -11.79
N ALA A 463 24.18 37.90 -10.82
CA ALA A 463 23.24 36.90 -10.30
C ALA A 463 22.01 37.58 -9.69
N VAL A 464 20.93 36.80 -9.48
CA VAL A 464 19.58 37.23 -9.01
C VAL A 464 18.78 38.00 -10.08
N GLY A 465 17.49 37.73 -10.31
CA GLY A 465 16.64 36.64 -9.81
C GLY A 465 15.15 37.03 -9.65
N GLY A 466 14.28 36.04 -9.45
CA GLY A 466 12.85 36.20 -9.09
C GLY A 466 11.94 35.15 -9.74
N GLY A 467 10.85 34.68 -9.11
CA GLY A 467 10.42 34.90 -7.72
C GLY A 467 8.89 34.87 -7.54
N VAL A 468 8.36 33.84 -6.87
CA VAL A 468 6.96 33.75 -6.39
C VAL A 468 6.96 33.31 -4.92
N LEU A 469 5.88 33.59 -4.18
CA LEU A 469 5.92 33.83 -2.73
C LEU A 469 4.66 33.33 -1.99
N LEU A 470 4.80 33.13 -0.66
CA LEU A 470 3.76 32.84 0.36
C LEU A 470 3.32 31.36 0.45
N ARG A 471 2.91 30.82 1.61
CA ARG A 471 2.64 31.46 2.93
C ARG A 471 3.02 30.56 4.12
N ARG A 472 3.43 31.16 5.24
CA ARG A 472 3.77 30.49 6.53
C ARG A 472 2.53 30.18 7.39
N ARG A 473 2.65 29.16 8.25
CA ARG A 473 2.59 29.33 9.72
C ARG A 473 3.30 28.20 10.49
N ARG A 474 3.95 28.53 11.61
CA ARG A 474 4.30 27.61 12.71
C ARG A 474 3.36 27.90 13.89
N PHE A 475 3.18 26.92 14.77
CA PHE A 475 2.89 27.18 16.18
C PHE A 475 3.64 26.17 17.05
N GLU A 476 4.09 26.60 18.23
CA GLU A 476 4.90 25.81 19.15
C GLU A 476 4.55 26.25 20.58
N THR A 477 3.70 25.47 21.27
CA THR A 477 3.38 25.61 22.70
C THR A 477 2.73 24.32 23.18
N GLY A 478 3.37 23.61 24.12
CA GLY A 478 2.84 22.37 24.69
C GLY A 478 2.03 22.56 25.98
N ARG A 479 1.43 21.47 26.49
CA ARG A 479 0.93 21.40 27.87
C ARG A 479 0.85 19.97 28.41
N GLN A 480 0.81 19.88 29.72
CA GLN A 480 0.67 18.69 30.55
C GLN A 480 -0.64 17.92 30.28
N ARG A 481 -0.58 16.59 30.42
CA ARG A 481 -1.26 15.92 31.54
C ARG A 481 -0.24 15.08 32.31
#